data_AF-A0A8S4QFA5-F1
#
_entry.id   AF-A0A8S4QFA5-F1
#
_cell.length_a   1.000
_cell.length_b   1.000
_cell.length_c   1.000
_cell.angle_alpha   90.00
_cell.angle_beta   90.00
_cell.angle_gamma   90.00
#
_symmetry.space_group_name_H-M   'P 1'
#
loop_
_entity.id
_entity.type
_entity.pdbx_description
1 polymer ?
#
loop_
_entity_poly.entity_id
_entity_poly.type
_entity_poly.pdbx_seq_one_letter_code
_entity_poly.pdbx_strand_id
1 'polypeptide(L)' 'RVLYGNKIKDLPSGIFHGLTSLQLLLLNSNEITCVRKDTFRDLQSLKLL' A
#
# COMPACT_ATOMS: atom_id res chain seq x y z
N ARG A 1 6.17 -1.55 -5.10
CA ARG A 1 6.15 -0.21 -5.74
C ARG A 1 6.55 0.79 -4.68
N VAL A 2 7.39 1.76 -5.01
CA VAL A 2 7.86 2.78 -4.05
C VAL A 2 6.89 3.95 -4.11
N LEU A 3 6.19 4.23 -3.01
CA LEU A 3 5.33 5.42 -2.85
C LEU A 3 5.88 6.36 -1.77
N TYR A 4 7.13 6.16 -1.36
CA TYR A 4 7.84 6.93 -0.35
C TYR A 4 7.95 8.43 -0.72
N GLY A 5 7.78 9.29 0.28
CA GLY A 5 8.08 10.73 0.16
C GLY A 5 7.08 11.53 -0.66
N ASN A 6 5.83 11.06 -0.77
CA ASN A 6 4.76 11.77 -1.48
C ASN A 6 3.79 12.43 -0.49
N LYS A 7 2.78 13.14 -1.03
CA LYS A 7 1.69 13.75 -0.26
C LYS A 7 0.40 12.94 -0.34
N ILE A 8 0.52 11.62 -0.38
CA ILE A 8 -0.64 10.74 -0.51
C ILE A 8 -1.42 10.81 0.81
N LYS A 9 -2.69 11.21 0.74
CA LYS A 9 -3.60 11.30 1.89
C LYS A 9 -4.54 10.11 1.97
N ASP A 10 -4.96 9.60 0.82
CA ASP A 10 -5.90 8.52 0.69
C ASP A 10 -5.34 7.42 -0.20
N LEU A 11 -5.59 6.17 0.19
CA LEU A 11 -5.34 4.99 -0.64
C LEU A 11 -6.67 4.55 -1.25
N PRO A 12 -6.91 4.78 -2.56
CA PRO A 12 -8.14 4.36 -3.22
C PRO A 12 -8.40 2.87 -3.04
N SER A 13 -9.68 2.48 -3.01
CA SER A 13 -10.04 1.06 -2.95
C SER A 13 -9.43 0.33 -4.15
N GLY A 14 -8.81 -0.83 -3.88
CA GLY A 14 -8.21 -1.66 -4.92
C GLY A 14 -6.91 -1.13 -5.53
N ILE A 15 -6.27 -0.08 -4.98
CA ILE A 15 -4.99 0.45 -5.48
C ILE A 15 -3.87 -0.61 -5.56
N PHE A 16 -3.98 -1.68 -4.77
CA PHE A 16 -3.05 -2.81 -4.74
C PHE A 16 -3.68 -4.14 -5.21
N HIS A 17 -4.84 -4.09 -5.87
CA HIS A 17 -5.54 -5.30 -6.32
C HIS A 17 -4.66 -6.11 -7.28
N GLY A 18 -4.62 -7.43 -7.08
CA GLY A 18 -3.88 -8.35 -7.95
C GLY A 18 -2.35 -8.30 -7.82
N LEU A 19 -1.79 -7.50 -6.91
CA LEU A 19 -0.34 -7.46 -6.64
C LEU A 19 0.12 -8.64 -5.75
N THR A 20 -0.26 -9.86 -6.13
CA THR A 20 -0.06 -11.10 -5.35
C THR A 20 1.40 -11.45 -5.08
N SER A 21 2.29 -11.04 -5.98
CA SER A 21 3.74 -11.29 -5.90
C SER A 21 4.53 -10.15 -5.26
N LEU A 22 3.87 -9.07 -4.80
CA LEU A 22 4.58 -7.93 -4.22
C LEU A 22 5.15 -8.30 -2.84
N GLN A 23 6.47 -8.19 -2.69
CA GLN A 23 7.16 -8.52 -1.43
C GLN A 23 7.49 -7.30 -0.57
N LEU A 24 7.62 -6.13 -1.20
CA LEU A 24 7.98 -4.87 -0.55
C LEU A 24 7.03 -3.75 -1.00
N LEU A 25 6.41 -3.12 -0.03
CA LEU A 25 5.63 -1.90 -0.19
C LEU A 25 6.20 -0.85 0.76
N LEU A 26 6.45 0.37 0.26
CA LEU A 26 6.94 1.47 1.08
C LEU A 26 5.94 2.61 0.99
N LEU A 27 5.25 2.88 2.10
CA LEU A 27 4.25 3.96 2.25
C LEU A 27 4.69 5.05 3.22
N ASN A 28 5.87 4.92 3.83
CA ASN A 28 6.39 5.89 4.78
C ASN A 28 6.60 7.27 4.15
N SER A 29 6.64 8.31 4.99
CA SER A 29 6.73 9.71 4.55
C SER A 29 5.63 10.10 3.55
N ASN A 30 4.39 9.69 3.85
CA ASN A 30 3.17 10.19 3.24
C ASN A 30 2.28 10.85 4.29
N GLU A 31 1.16 11.41 3.86
CA GLU A 31 0.15 12.07 4.70
C GLU A 31 -1.09 11.17 4.92
N ILE A 32 -0.90 9.84 4.87
CA ILE A 32 -1.99 8.87 4.96
C ILE A 32 -2.53 8.88 6.39
N THR A 33 -3.79 9.26 6.56
CA THR A 33 -4.46 9.34 7.88
C THR A 33 -5.36 8.13 8.15
N CYS A 34 -5.77 7.41 7.11
CA CYS A 34 -6.65 6.25 7.21
C CYS A 34 -6.25 5.17 6.20
N VAL A 35 -6.28 3.91 6.66
CA VAL A 35 -6.06 2.74 5.81
C VAL A 35 -7.27 1.82 5.94
N ARG A 36 -7.91 1.51 4.81
CA ARG A 36 -9.05 0.58 4.79
C ARG A 36 -8.57 -0.84 5.07
N LYS A 37 -9.38 -1.64 5.76
CA LYS A 37 -9.04 -3.03 6.15
C LYS A 37 -8.66 -3.92 4.95
N ASP A 38 -9.26 -3.68 3.80
CA ASP A 38 -9.09 -4.45 2.57
C ASP A 38 -7.95 -3.93 1.66
N THR A 39 -7.30 -2.82 2.03
CA THR A 39 -6.24 -2.18 1.23
C THR A 39 -5.14 -3.15 0.79
N PHE A 40 -4.77 -4.10 1.66
CA PHE A 40 -3.67 -5.04 1.42
C PHE A 40 -4.13 -6.47 1.14
N ARG A 41 -5.42 -6.71 0.86
CA ARG A 41 -5.99 -8.07 0.83
C ARG A 41 -5.32 -9.02 -0.15
N ASP A 42 -4.82 -8.49 -1.27
CA ASP A 42 -4.21 -9.29 -2.34
C ASP A 42 -2.69 -9.38 -2.21
N LEU A 43 -2.07 -8.70 -1.24
CA LEU A 43 -0.62 -8.66 -1.05
C LEU A 43 -0.10 -9.91 -0.33
N GLN A 44 -0.40 -11.09 -0.87
CA GLN A 44 -0.13 -12.39 -0.25
C GLN A 44 1.35 -12.67 -0.04
N SER A 45 2.22 -12.15 -0.90
CA SER A 45 3.67 -12.33 -0.81
C SER A 45 4.37 -11.22 -0.02
N LEU A 46 3.64 -10.30 0.62
CA LEU A 46 4.22 -9.14 1.28
C LEU A 46 5.01 -9.55 2.52
N LYS A 47 6.28 -9.16 2.56
CA LYS A 47 7.20 -9.43 3.66
C LYS A 47 7.52 -8.18 4.46
N LEU A 48 7.52 -7.03 3.80
CA LEU A 48 7.87 -5.75 4.40
C LEU A 48 6.93 -4.64 3.90
N LEU A 49 6.44 -3.84 4.84
CA LEU A 49 5.53 -2.71 4.67
C LEU A 49 6.13 -1.43 5.27
#